data_AF-A0A1W6YKW9-F1
#
_entry.id   AF-A0A1W6YKW9-F1
#
_cell.length_a   1.000
_cell.length_b   1.000
_cell.length_c   1.000
_cell.angle_alpha   90.00
_cell.angle_beta   90.00
_cell.angle_gamma   90.00
#
_symmetry.space_group_name_H-M   'P 1'
#
loop_
_entity.id
_entity.type
_entity.pdbx_description
1 polymer ?
#
loop_
_entity_poly.entity_id
_entity_poly.type
_entity_poly.pdbx_seq_one_letter_code
_entity_poly.pdbx_strand_id
1 'polypeptide(L)'
;MDALSDRLIHGEGTPESQWRAWLDRRALRQGHAAELVRPGGTLHIVAPHPDDEILGCGGIMREAYLAGVSLCIWAITNGEQSHPGSALWDPAGLARERVRESMQALALIAPGTPRHPLGIPDGGVTDFEDDIAARLALSIRPRDTVIAPWQWDGHPDHEAASRAAFRAARARACRFLETPIWAWHWMTPDAGAFPTDDALAIRVGVDAMVLRRRAVMCFRSQLQADASTGKPPVLTAAMLERLERPYEVLIQ
;
A
#
# COMPACT_ATOMS: atom_id res chain seq x y z
N MET A 1 -29.36 -6.51 -5.03
CA MET A 1 -29.16 -7.84 -5.62
C MET A 1 -28.13 -7.68 -6.73
N ASP A 2 -26.97 -8.26 -6.45
CA ASP A 2 -25.91 -8.75 -7.34
C ASP A 2 -25.38 -7.89 -8.48
N ALA A 3 -24.17 -7.36 -8.25
CA ALA A 3 -22.99 -7.70 -9.05
C ALA A 3 -21.70 -7.26 -8.33
N LEU A 4 -21.52 -7.64 -7.06
CA LEU A 4 -20.15 -7.69 -6.52
C LEU A 4 -19.54 -8.96 -7.09
N SER A 5 -18.91 -8.83 -8.25
CA SER A 5 -17.88 -9.77 -8.72
C SER A 5 -17.08 -10.22 -7.51
N ASP A 6 -16.86 -11.52 -7.34
CA ASP A 6 -15.93 -12.02 -6.33
C ASP A 6 -14.64 -11.18 -6.50
N ARG A 7 -14.23 -10.44 -5.47
CA ARG A 7 -13.06 -9.51 -5.48
C ARG A 7 -11.76 -10.32 -5.48
N LEU A 8 -11.66 -11.25 -6.42
CA LEU A 8 -10.64 -12.27 -6.50
C LEU A 8 -9.43 -11.67 -7.21
N ILE A 9 -8.33 -11.57 -6.47
CA ILE A 9 -7.03 -11.22 -6.99
C ILE A 9 -6.46 -12.46 -7.68
N HIS A 10 -6.70 -12.59 -8.99
CA HIS A 10 -6.22 -13.72 -9.79
C HIS A 10 -5.87 -13.29 -11.21
N GLY A 11 -5.05 -14.10 -11.89
CA GLY A 11 -4.62 -13.84 -13.26
C GLY A 11 -3.82 -12.53 -13.41
N GLU A 12 -3.80 -11.98 -14.63
CA GLU A 12 -3.06 -10.76 -14.95
C GLU A 12 -3.75 -9.47 -14.48
N GLY A 13 -5.03 -9.57 -14.08
CA GLY A 13 -5.83 -8.42 -13.65
C GLY A 13 -6.10 -7.42 -14.77
N THR A 14 -6.60 -6.24 -14.39
CA THR A 14 -6.87 -5.15 -15.33
C THR A 14 -5.55 -4.52 -15.82
N PRO A 15 -5.32 -4.42 -17.14
CA PRO A 15 -4.11 -3.81 -17.69
C PRO A 15 -3.96 -2.33 -17.29
N GLU A 16 -2.73 -1.91 -16.99
CA GLU A 16 -2.43 -0.52 -16.63
C GLU A 16 -2.80 0.47 -17.75
N SER A 17 -2.68 0.06 -19.01
CA SER A 17 -3.09 0.89 -20.16
C SER A 17 -4.57 1.27 -20.12
N GLN A 18 -5.44 0.37 -19.63
CA GLN A 18 -6.87 0.63 -19.48
C GLN A 18 -7.12 1.62 -18.33
N TRP A 19 -6.46 1.42 -17.19
CA TRP A 19 -6.54 2.33 -16.05
C TRP A 19 -6.08 3.73 -16.40
N ARG A 20 -4.89 3.86 -17.02
CA ARG A 20 -4.34 5.16 -17.42
C ARG A 20 -5.27 5.89 -18.38
N ALA A 21 -5.74 5.22 -19.43
CA ALA A 21 -6.67 5.80 -20.40
C ALA A 21 -7.97 6.28 -19.76
N TRP A 22 -8.44 5.60 -18.71
CA TRP A 22 -9.64 6.00 -17.97
C TRP A 22 -9.37 7.15 -17.00
N LEU A 23 -8.29 7.09 -16.21
CA LEU A 23 -7.90 8.13 -15.25
C LEU A 23 -7.63 9.47 -15.94
N ASP A 24 -6.95 9.45 -17.09
CA ASP A 24 -6.64 10.64 -17.89
C ASP A 24 -7.91 11.38 -18.34
N ARG A 25 -9.03 10.68 -18.52
CA ARG A 25 -10.32 11.28 -18.91
C ARG A 25 -11.11 11.87 -17.75
N ARG A 26 -10.78 11.53 -16.50
CA ARG A 26 -11.55 11.93 -15.31
C ARG A 26 -11.02 13.21 -14.65
N ALA A 27 -9.85 13.69 -15.06
CA ALA A 27 -9.23 14.92 -14.54
C ALA A 27 -9.22 14.97 -13.01
N LEU A 28 -8.66 13.93 -12.37
CA LEU A 28 -8.58 13.85 -10.91
C LEU A 28 -7.96 15.11 -10.30
N ARG A 29 -8.45 15.50 -9.12
CA ARG A 29 -7.90 16.63 -8.38
C ARG A 29 -6.43 16.36 -8.07
N GLN A 30 -5.58 17.31 -8.42
CA GLN A 30 -4.13 17.19 -8.23
C GLN A 30 -3.74 17.65 -6.81
N GLY A 31 -2.67 17.07 -6.28
CA GLY A 31 -2.08 17.49 -5.01
C GLY A 31 -0.59 17.14 -4.91
N HIS A 32 0.04 17.63 -3.84
CA HIS A 32 1.44 17.37 -3.54
C HIS A 32 1.61 16.67 -2.18
N ALA A 33 2.62 15.81 -2.06
CA ALA A 33 2.87 15.05 -0.83
C ALA A 33 3.06 15.95 0.41
N ALA A 34 3.68 17.13 0.25
CA ALA A 34 3.87 18.11 1.31
C ALA A 34 2.56 18.70 1.86
N GLU A 35 1.46 18.64 1.10
CA GLU A 35 0.14 19.17 1.47
C GLU A 35 -0.73 18.12 2.19
N LEU A 36 -0.26 16.87 2.25
CA LEU A 36 -0.99 15.80 2.90
C LEU A 36 -1.04 16.02 4.42
N VAL A 37 0.04 16.55 4.99
CA VAL A 37 0.24 16.71 6.43
C VAL A 37 0.26 18.18 6.82
N ARG A 38 -0.29 18.52 8.00
CA ARG A 38 -0.19 19.88 8.52
C ARG A 38 1.24 20.16 9.01
N PRO A 39 1.70 21.43 9.07
CA PRO A 39 3.04 21.76 9.57
C PRO A 39 3.36 21.11 10.93
N GLY A 40 4.52 20.46 10.99
CA GLY A 40 5.01 19.73 12.16
C GLY A 40 4.27 18.42 12.47
N GLY A 41 3.44 17.91 11.55
CA GLY A 41 2.82 16.59 11.66
C GLY A 41 3.64 15.48 11.00
N THR A 42 3.17 14.26 11.18
CA THR A 42 3.73 13.03 10.63
C THR A 42 2.77 12.42 9.59
N LEU A 43 3.33 11.87 8.50
CA LEU A 43 2.62 10.98 7.59
C LEU A 43 2.82 9.53 8.06
N HIS A 44 1.75 8.89 8.50
CA HIS A 44 1.73 7.49 8.88
C HIS A 44 1.25 6.64 7.70
N ILE A 45 2.03 5.64 7.31
CA ILE A 45 1.66 4.68 6.28
C ILE A 45 1.37 3.34 6.96
N VAL A 46 0.18 2.81 6.76
CA VAL A 46 -0.23 1.50 7.24
C VAL A 46 0.00 0.49 6.11
N ALA A 47 0.85 -0.50 6.36
CA ALA A 47 1.23 -1.54 5.40
C ALA A 47 0.83 -2.92 5.97
N PRO A 48 -0.30 -3.51 5.52
CA PRO A 48 -0.70 -4.85 5.91
C PRO A 48 0.42 -5.87 5.70
N HIS A 49 1.06 -5.83 4.53
CA HIS A 49 2.14 -6.72 4.13
C HIS A 49 3.40 -5.95 3.71
N PRO A 50 4.59 -6.56 3.80
CA PRO A 50 5.82 -5.91 3.33
C PRO A 50 5.85 -5.83 1.81
N ASP A 51 5.70 -4.61 1.27
CA ASP A 51 5.66 -4.17 -0.15
C ASP A 51 4.56 -3.11 -0.35
N ASP A 52 3.45 -3.22 0.39
CA ASP A 52 2.32 -2.30 0.33
C ASP A 52 2.71 -0.83 0.51
N GLU A 53 3.65 -0.54 1.40
CA GLU A 53 4.12 0.83 1.62
C GLU A 53 4.76 1.42 0.35
N ILE A 54 5.44 0.58 -0.44
CA ILE A 54 6.13 0.98 -1.67
C ILE A 54 5.14 0.99 -2.85
N LEU A 55 4.27 -0.01 -2.93
CA LEU A 55 3.27 -0.14 -3.99
C LEU A 55 2.22 0.97 -3.93
N GLY A 56 1.72 1.28 -2.74
CA GLY A 56 0.67 2.27 -2.54
C GLY A 56 1.15 3.70 -2.36
N CYS A 57 2.37 3.90 -1.82
CA CYS A 57 2.85 5.22 -1.37
C CYS A 57 4.34 5.49 -1.62
N GLY A 58 5.07 4.68 -2.40
CA GLY A 58 6.52 4.83 -2.55
C GLY A 58 6.96 6.20 -3.08
N GLY A 59 6.20 6.75 -4.04
CA GLY A 59 6.42 8.08 -4.59
C GLY A 59 6.04 9.18 -3.60
N ILE A 60 4.86 9.10 -2.99
CA ILE A 60 4.37 10.02 -1.95
C ILE A 60 5.37 10.11 -0.80
N MET A 61 5.85 8.97 -0.29
CA MET A 61 6.84 8.92 0.78
C MET A 61 8.15 9.59 0.37
N ARG A 62 8.63 9.38 -0.86
CA ARG A 62 9.84 10.03 -1.34
C ARG A 62 9.69 11.54 -1.40
N GLU A 63 8.60 12.02 -1.97
CA GLU A 63 8.30 13.45 -2.09
C GLU A 63 8.12 14.11 -0.70
N ALA A 64 7.41 13.44 0.20
CA ALA A 64 7.23 13.88 1.59
C ALA A 64 8.57 13.94 2.33
N TYR A 65 9.42 12.92 2.18
CA TYR A 65 10.77 12.88 2.77
C TYR A 65 11.64 14.05 2.29
N LEU A 66 11.63 14.33 0.98
CA LEU A 66 12.35 15.47 0.40
C LEU A 66 11.84 16.82 0.90
N ALA A 67 10.54 16.91 1.19
CA ALA A 67 9.92 18.10 1.78
C ALA A 67 10.15 18.22 3.30
N GLY A 68 10.89 17.30 3.93
CA GLY A 68 11.14 17.32 5.37
C GLY A 68 9.95 16.90 6.23
N VAL A 69 8.94 16.24 5.64
CA VAL A 69 7.80 15.68 6.38
C VAL A 69 8.27 14.45 7.16
N SER A 70 7.89 14.37 8.44
CA SER A 70 8.16 13.18 9.25
C SER A 70 7.33 12.01 8.75
N LEU A 71 7.95 10.84 8.61
CA LEU A 71 7.30 9.61 8.14
C LEU A 71 7.30 8.55 9.24
N CYS A 72 6.33 7.64 9.19
CA CYS A 72 6.23 6.50 10.11
C CYS A 72 5.49 5.34 9.43
N ILE A 73 6.10 4.16 9.41
CA ILE A 73 5.49 2.96 8.81
C ILE A 73 4.94 2.05 9.90
N TRP A 74 3.69 1.61 9.75
CA TRP A 74 3.05 0.59 10.59
C TRP A 74 2.99 -0.71 9.81
N ALA A 75 3.91 -1.62 10.12
CA ALA A 75 3.96 -2.94 9.51
C ALA A 75 3.06 -3.89 10.31
N ILE A 76 1.90 -4.25 9.75
CA ILE A 76 0.90 -5.06 10.44
C ILE A 76 1.39 -6.50 10.57
N THR A 77 1.68 -7.13 9.43
CA THR A 77 2.16 -8.52 9.32
C THR A 77 3.56 -8.55 8.71
N ASN A 78 4.15 -9.75 8.61
CA ASN A 78 5.38 -9.95 7.85
C ASN A 78 5.14 -10.64 6.50
N GLY A 79 3.87 -10.82 6.09
CA GLY A 79 3.51 -11.39 4.80
C GLY A 79 3.95 -12.85 4.63
N GLU A 80 4.03 -13.60 5.72
CA GLU A 80 4.59 -14.95 5.77
C GLU A 80 3.74 -16.03 5.11
N GLN A 81 2.50 -15.74 4.73
CA GLN A 81 1.57 -16.67 4.12
C GLN A 81 1.44 -16.50 2.60
N SER A 82 2.23 -15.62 1.97
CA SER A 82 2.13 -15.39 0.52
C SER A 82 2.59 -16.56 -0.37
N HIS A 83 3.30 -17.55 0.20
CA HIS A 83 3.84 -18.71 -0.53
C HIS A 83 3.35 -20.06 0.02
N PRO A 84 2.03 -20.33 0.03
CA PRO A 84 1.52 -21.57 0.60
C PRO A 84 1.97 -22.79 -0.21
N GLY A 85 2.55 -23.77 0.50
CA GLY A 85 3.07 -25.02 -0.06
C GLY A 85 4.50 -24.94 -0.62
N SER A 86 5.20 -23.81 -0.48
CA SER A 86 6.57 -23.66 -0.95
C SER A 86 7.55 -24.52 -0.17
N ALA A 87 8.47 -25.17 -0.90
CA ALA A 87 9.65 -25.81 -0.30
C ALA A 87 10.86 -24.85 -0.24
N LEU A 88 10.81 -23.72 -0.95
CA LEU A 88 11.85 -22.68 -0.94
C LEU A 88 11.63 -21.68 0.20
N TRP A 89 10.37 -21.45 0.56
CA TRP A 89 9.96 -20.45 1.53
C TRP A 89 9.10 -21.09 2.62
N ASP A 90 9.73 -21.50 3.72
CA ASP A 90 8.97 -21.74 4.95
C ASP A 90 8.46 -20.40 5.51
N PRO A 91 7.30 -20.35 6.20
CA PRO A 91 6.71 -19.09 6.65
C PRO A 91 7.66 -18.25 7.52
N ALA A 92 8.43 -18.87 8.42
CA ALA A 92 9.35 -18.13 9.28
C ALA A 92 10.55 -17.58 8.48
N GLY A 93 11.07 -18.33 7.52
CA GLY A 93 12.07 -17.90 6.56
C GLY A 93 11.59 -16.72 5.72
N LEU A 94 10.39 -16.85 5.14
CA LEU A 94 9.77 -15.81 4.32
C LEU A 94 9.52 -14.53 5.11
N ALA A 95 9.00 -14.62 6.33
CA ALA A 95 8.81 -13.46 7.21
C ALA A 95 10.11 -12.65 7.38
N ARG A 96 11.22 -13.34 7.66
CA ARG A 96 12.53 -12.69 7.84
C ARG A 96 13.03 -12.06 6.54
N GLU A 97 12.79 -12.70 5.40
CA GLU A 97 13.17 -12.15 4.10
C GLU A 97 12.36 -10.91 3.78
N ARG A 98 11.02 -11.00 3.80
CA ARG A 98 10.14 -9.88 3.46
C ARG A 98 10.35 -8.65 4.35
N VAL A 99 10.67 -8.83 5.63
CA VAL A 99 11.09 -7.71 6.50
C VAL A 99 12.40 -7.08 6.01
N ARG A 100 13.40 -7.90 5.62
CA ARG A 100 14.66 -7.39 5.06
C ARG A 100 14.44 -6.63 3.75
N GLU A 101 13.59 -7.15 2.87
CA GLU A 101 13.25 -6.53 1.60
C GLU A 101 12.56 -5.17 1.79
N SER A 102 11.56 -5.09 2.67
CA SER A 102 10.88 -3.84 3.03
C SER A 102 11.85 -2.81 3.62
N MET A 103 12.75 -3.20 4.53
CA MET A 103 13.76 -2.28 5.07
C MET A 103 14.73 -1.77 4.00
N GLN A 104 15.16 -2.62 3.06
CA GLN A 104 16.02 -2.20 1.94
C GLN A 104 15.29 -1.22 1.01
N ALA A 105 14.02 -1.49 0.71
CA ALA A 105 13.20 -0.61 -0.10
C ALA A 105 12.99 0.76 0.57
N LEU A 106 12.67 0.77 1.87
CA LEU A 106 12.53 2.00 2.66
C LEU A 106 13.84 2.80 2.74
N ALA A 107 14.99 2.12 2.82
CA ALA A 107 16.29 2.79 2.80
C ALA A 107 16.59 3.51 1.47
N LEU A 108 15.93 3.13 0.38
CA LEU A 108 16.02 3.84 -0.90
C LEU A 108 15.03 5.02 -0.98
N ILE A 109 13.82 4.85 -0.46
CA ILE A 109 12.74 5.84 -0.55
C ILE A 109 12.90 6.96 0.47
N ALA A 110 13.00 6.59 1.75
CA ALA A 110 13.00 7.52 2.86
C ALA A 110 13.92 7.01 3.98
N PRO A 111 15.24 7.14 3.82
CA PRO A 111 16.23 6.68 4.79
C PRO A 111 15.94 7.16 6.21
N GLY A 112 16.07 6.27 7.21
CA GLY A 112 15.88 6.61 8.62
C GLY A 112 14.42 6.69 9.07
N THR A 113 13.45 6.43 8.19
CA THR A 113 12.03 6.36 8.56
C THR A 113 11.78 5.24 9.58
N PRO A 114 11.16 5.53 10.73
CA PRO A 114 10.75 4.52 11.69
C PRO A 114 9.75 3.53 11.09
N ARG A 115 10.00 2.23 11.31
CA ARG A 115 9.09 1.13 10.96
C ARG A 115 8.69 0.40 12.26
N HIS A 116 7.41 0.47 12.60
CA HIS A 116 6.84 -0.14 13.80
C HIS A 116 6.15 -1.47 13.45
N PRO A 117 6.75 -2.62 13.79
CA PRO A 117 6.11 -3.90 13.60
C PRO A 117 5.03 -4.14 14.67
N LEU A 118 3.85 -4.62 14.25
CA LEU A 118 2.79 -5.03 15.17
C LEU A 118 2.83 -6.52 15.51
N GLY A 119 3.39 -7.34 14.61
CA GLY A 119 3.56 -8.78 14.83
C GLY A 119 2.24 -9.55 14.72
N ILE A 120 1.30 -9.07 13.91
CA ILE A 120 0.02 -9.73 13.66
C ILE A 120 0.21 -10.82 12.60
N PRO A 121 -0.38 -12.01 12.76
CA PRO A 121 -0.27 -13.08 11.77
C PRO A 121 -0.85 -12.68 10.42
N ASP A 122 -0.15 -13.01 9.33
CA ASP A 122 -0.62 -12.83 7.96
C ASP A 122 -1.88 -13.67 7.68
N GLY A 123 -2.90 -13.04 7.09
CA GLY A 123 -4.25 -13.57 6.90
C GLY A 123 -5.17 -13.45 8.13
N GLY A 124 -4.65 -12.99 9.27
CA GLY A 124 -5.39 -12.90 10.54
C GLY A 124 -5.80 -11.49 10.95
N VAL A 125 -5.58 -10.46 10.12
CA VAL A 125 -5.67 -9.05 10.55
C VAL A 125 -7.07 -8.65 11.04
N THR A 126 -8.12 -9.31 10.53
CA THR A 126 -9.51 -9.08 10.95
C THR A 126 -9.72 -9.30 12.45
N ASP A 127 -9.02 -10.27 13.05
CA ASP A 127 -9.16 -10.57 14.49
C ASP A 127 -8.44 -9.57 15.40
N PHE A 128 -7.64 -8.66 14.81
CA PHE A 128 -6.77 -7.73 15.54
C PHE A 128 -7.10 -6.26 15.26
N GLU A 129 -8.21 -5.94 14.57
CA GLU A 129 -8.52 -4.56 14.20
C GLU A 129 -8.57 -3.60 15.41
N ASP A 130 -9.10 -4.06 16.55
CA ASP A 130 -9.17 -3.25 17.78
C ASP A 130 -7.79 -2.99 18.40
N ASP A 131 -6.88 -3.97 18.38
CA ASP A 131 -5.50 -3.81 18.84
C ASP A 131 -4.73 -2.87 17.91
N ILE A 132 -4.87 -3.03 16.59
CA ILE A 132 -4.27 -2.13 15.59
C ILE A 132 -4.75 -0.70 15.81
N ALA A 133 -6.06 -0.50 15.96
CA ALA A 133 -6.65 0.83 16.16
C ALA A 133 -6.14 1.47 17.47
N ALA A 134 -6.08 0.70 18.56
CA ALA A 134 -5.57 1.18 19.84
C ALA A 134 -4.09 1.61 19.76
N ARG A 135 -3.23 0.79 19.14
CA ARG A 135 -1.79 1.09 19.00
C ARG A 135 -1.54 2.30 18.11
N LEU A 136 -2.25 2.41 16.98
CA LEU A 136 -2.19 3.59 16.12
C LEU A 136 -2.61 4.86 16.88
N ALA A 137 -3.73 4.80 17.61
CA ALA A 137 -4.28 5.94 18.35
C ALA A 137 -3.32 6.51 19.41
N LEU A 138 -2.42 5.69 19.97
CA LEU A 138 -1.40 6.12 20.93
C LEU A 138 -0.31 7.01 20.31
N SER A 139 -0.08 6.88 19.00
CA SER A 139 1.04 7.55 18.32
C SER A 139 0.60 8.71 17.43
N ILE A 140 -0.60 8.65 16.85
CA ILE A 140 -1.10 9.68 15.95
C ILE A 140 -1.68 10.90 16.70
N ARG A 141 -1.50 12.07 16.11
CA ARG A 141 -1.95 13.37 16.61
C ARG A 141 -2.90 14.05 15.62
N PRO A 142 -3.72 15.03 16.05
CA PRO A 142 -4.67 15.72 15.15
C PRO A 142 -4.04 16.45 13.94
N ARG A 143 -2.72 16.68 13.94
CA ARG A 143 -2.00 17.32 12.83
C ARG A 143 -1.42 16.34 11.82
N ASP A 144 -1.46 15.06 12.15
CA ASP A 144 -0.86 13.99 11.34
C ASP A 144 -1.82 13.59 10.22
N THR A 145 -1.38 12.67 9.38
CA THR A 145 -2.23 12.01 8.38
C THR A 145 -1.90 10.53 8.36
N VAL A 146 -2.94 9.70 8.29
CA VAL A 146 -2.82 8.25 8.15
C VAL A 146 -3.24 7.88 6.73
N ILE A 147 -2.38 7.18 6.02
CA ILE A 147 -2.71 6.50 4.75
C ILE A 147 -2.75 5.00 5.02
N ALA A 148 -3.84 4.35 4.64
CA ALA A 148 -3.97 2.89 4.66
C ALA A 148 -4.44 2.39 3.29
N PRO A 149 -4.39 1.07 3.02
CA PRO A 149 -4.99 0.52 1.80
C PRO A 149 -6.49 0.86 1.72
N TRP A 150 -7.03 0.81 0.52
CA TRP A 150 -8.45 1.09 0.31
C TRP A 150 -9.33 0.05 1.03
N GLN A 151 -10.41 0.50 1.69
CA GLN A 151 -11.34 -0.38 2.41
C GLN A 151 -12.09 -1.37 1.51
N TRP A 152 -12.01 -1.19 0.19
CA TRP A 152 -12.50 -2.11 -0.82
C TRP A 152 -11.37 -2.71 -1.65
N ASP A 153 -10.13 -2.77 -1.14
CA ASP A 153 -8.97 -3.21 -1.94
C ASP A 153 -9.01 -4.69 -2.34
N GLY A 154 -9.92 -5.50 -1.80
CA GLY A 154 -10.17 -6.89 -2.18
C GLY A 154 -9.40 -7.92 -1.35
N HIS A 155 -8.28 -7.54 -0.72
CA HIS A 155 -7.59 -8.40 0.23
C HIS A 155 -8.16 -8.22 1.65
N PRO A 156 -8.57 -9.28 2.37
CA PRO A 156 -9.18 -9.17 3.70
C PRO A 156 -8.33 -8.39 4.70
N ASP A 157 -7.01 -8.65 4.73
CA ASP A 157 -6.10 -7.91 5.61
C ASP A 157 -5.99 -6.41 5.28
N HIS A 158 -6.06 -6.04 4.00
CA HIS A 158 -6.05 -4.64 3.57
C HIS A 158 -7.30 -3.93 4.08
N GLU A 159 -8.46 -4.53 3.87
CA GLU A 159 -9.73 -3.96 4.29
C GLU A 159 -9.82 -3.87 5.82
N ALA A 160 -9.32 -4.88 6.56
CA ALA A 160 -9.26 -4.87 8.02
C ALA A 160 -8.30 -3.80 8.57
N ALA A 161 -7.09 -3.70 8.01
CA ALA A 161 -6.13 -2.66 8.39
C ALA A 161 -6.67 -1.26 8.10
N SER A 162 -7.36 -1.06 6.97
CA SER A 162 -8.03 0.20 6.64
C SER A 162 -9.09 0.57 7.68
N ARG A 163 -10.00 -0.36 8.01
CA ARG A 163 -11.03 -0.13 9.04
C ARG A 163 -10.42 0.23 10.39
N ALA A 164 -9.37 -0.47 10.81
CA ALA A 164 -8.67 -0.18 12.06
C ALA A 164 -8.00 1.21 12.04
N ALA A 165 -7.31 1.55 10.96
CA ALA A 165 -6.66 2.83 10.77
C ALA A 165 -7.65 3.99 10.74
N PHE A 166 -8.80 3.81 10.08
CA PHE A 166 -9.90 4.77 10.08
C PHE A 166 -10.44 5.01 11.50
N ARG A 167 -10.68 3.94 12.28
CA ARG A 167 -11.13 4.05 13.68
C ARG A 167 -10.13 4.86 14.52
N ALA A 168 -8.84 4.57 14.39
CA ALA A 168 -7.79 5.31 15.09
C ALA A 168 -7.76 6.79 14.68
N ALA A 169 -7.72 7.08 13.39
CA ALA A 169 -7.66 8.43 12.86
C ALA A 169 -8.87 9.27 13.32
N ARG A 170 -10.07 8.70 13.25
CA ARG A 170 -11.31 9.33 13.74
C ARG A 170 -11.24 9.63 15.24
N ALA A 171 -10.79 8.69 16.07
CA ALA A 171 -10.66 8.87 17.51
C ALA A 171 -9.67 9.99 17.90
N ARG A 172 -8.72 10.29 17.01
CA ARG A 172 -7.67 11.30 17.23
C ARG A 172 -7.89 12.60 16.44
N ALA A 173 -9.02 12.73 15.74
CA ALA A 173 -9.29 13.83 14.81
C ALA A 173 -8.12 14.06 13.82
N CYS A 174 -7.48 12.97 13.43
CA CYS A 174 -6.40 12.92 12.45
C CYS A 174 -6.99 12.75 11.06
N ARG A 175 -6.33 13.30 10.03
CA ARG A 175 -6.74 13.08 8.65
C ARG A 175 -6.51 11.62 8.27
N PHE A 176 -7.48 11.03 7.59
CA PHE A 176 -7.40 9.69 7.03
C PHE A 176 -7.50 9.78 5.51
N LEU A 177 -6.69 8.99 4.81
CA LEU A 177 -6.71 8.82 3.37
C LEU A 177 -6.49 7.34 3.06
N GLU A 178 -6.94 6.91 1.90
CA GLU A 178 -6.83 5.54 1.44
C GLU A 178 -6.03 5.46 0.15
N THR A 179 -5.30 4.36 -0.08
CA THR A 179 -4.60 4.11 -1.35
C THR A 179 -5.01 2.73 -1.92
N PRO A 180 -5.53 2.66 -3.15
CA PRO A 180 -5.75 1.37 -3.81
C PRO A 180 -4.41 0.69 -4.18
N ILE A 181 -4.31 -0.61 -3.93
CA ILE A 181 -3.15 -1.46 -4.26
C ILE A 181 -3.62 -2.63 -5.13
N TRP A 182 -4.44 -3.51 -4.57
CA TRP A 182 -5.00 -4.66 -5.29
C TRP A 182 -6.29 -4.33 -6.06
N ALA A 183 -6.97 -3.23 -5.73
CA ALA A 183 -8.10 -2.75 -6.51
C ALA A 183 -7.77 -2.48 -7.97
N TRP A 184 -6.53 -2.05 -8.27
CA TRP A 184 -6.06 -1.92 -9.65
C TRP A 184 -6.05 -3.26 -10.40
N HIS A 185 -5.99 -4.38 -9.68
CA HIS A 185 -5.91 -5.72 -10.23
C HIS A 185 -7.28 -6.33 -10.50
N TRP A 186 -8.13 -6.41 -9.47
CA TRP A 186 -9.42 -7.12 -9.58
C TRP A 186 -10.53 -6.24 -10.14
N MET A 187 -10.41 -4.91 -10.11
CA MET A 187 -11.44 -4.00 -10.60
C MET A 187 -11.16 -3.55 -12.03
N THR A 188 -12.22 -3.35 -12.81
CA THR A 188 -12.15 -2.67 -14.11
C THR A 188 -12.71 -1.26 -14.00
N PRO A 189 -12.18 -0.27 -14.75
CA PRO A 189 -12.66 1.10 -14.68
C PRO A 189 -14.14 1.27 -15.10
N ASP A 190 -14.65 0.36 -15.93
CA ASP A 190 -16.01 0.39 -16.45
C ASP A 190 -17.05 -0.20 -15.47
N ALA A 191 -16.61 -0.81 -14.36
CA ALA A 191 -17.49 -1.32 -13.32
C ALA A 191 -18.17 -0.20 -12.49
N GLY A 192 -17.79 1.07 -12.69
CA GLY A 192 -18.45 2.24 -12.08
C GLY A 192 -18.23 2.40 -10.57
N ALA A 193 -17.38 1.58 -9.95
CA ALA A 193 -17.21 1.54 -8.49
C ALA A 193 -16.03 2.39 -7.97
N PHE A 194 -15.18 2.95 -8.84
CA PHE A 194 -14.05 3.78 -8.40
C PHE A 194 -14.52 5.19 -7.98
N PRO A 195 -14.21 5.67 -6.76
CA PRO A 195 -14.73 6.92 -6.22
C PRO A 195 -13.97 8.14 -6.77
N THR A 196 -14.25 8.54 -8.01
CA THR A 196 -13.52 9.64 -8.67
C THR A 196 -13.65 10.98 -7.97
N ASP A 197 -14.81 11.25 -7.36
CA ASP A 197 -15.12 12.54 -6.75
C ASP A 197 -14.27 12.80 -5.50
N ASP A 198 -13.86 11.72 -4.83
CA ASP A 198 -13.01 11.74 -3.63
C ASP A 198 -11.53 11.44 -3.94
N ALA A 199 -11.20 11.15 -5.20
CA ALA A 199 -9.85 10.76 -5.61
C ALA A 199 -8.91 11.94 -5.87
N LEU A 200 -7.67 11.78 -5.41
CA LEU A 200 -6.56 12.71 -5.49
C LEU A 200 -5.41 12.07 -6.26
N ALA A 201 -4.91 12.73 -7.29
CA ALA A 201 -3.64 12.37 -7.94
C ALA A 201 -2.50 13.16 -7.29
N ILE A 202 -1.69 12.49 -6.47
CA ILE A 202 -0.52 13.09 -5.85
C ILE A 202 0.66 12.97 -6.79
N ARG A 203 1.18 14.11 -7.25
CA ARG A 203 2.28 14.14 -8.22
C ARG A 203 3.54 13.50 -7.67
N VAL A 204 4.18 12.67 -8.49
CA VAL A 204 5.46 12.01 -8.21
C VAL A 204 6.49 12.50 -9.24
N GLY A 205 7.61 13.04 -8.78
CA GLY A 205 8.70 13.49 -9.64
C GLY A 205 9.45 12.32 -10.27
N VAL A 206 10.17 12.60 -11.36
CA VAL A 206 10.90 11.57 -12.13
C VAL A 206 11.89 10.80 -11.25
N ASP A 207 12.63 11.50 -10.38
CA ASP A 207 13.58 10.84 -9.45
C ASP A 207 12.87 9.91 -8.47
N ALA A 208 11.70 10.32 -7.96
CA ALA A 208 10.88 9.49 -7.08
C ALA A 208 10.31 8.27 -7.81
N MET A 209 9.91 8.41 -9.08
CA MET A 209 9.50 7.27 -9.91
C MET A 209 10.64 6.27 -10.09
N VAL A 210 11.86 6.75 -10.39
CA VAL A 210 13.05 5.88 -10.54
C VAL A 210 13.35 5.15 -9.22
N LEU A 211 13.30 5.85 -8.09
CA LEU A 211 13.54 5.23 -6.79
C LEU A 211 12.45 4.23 -6.41
N ARG A 212 11.17 4.53 -6.69
CA ARG A 212 10.05 3.58 -6.49
C ARG A 212 10.26 2.30 -7.29
N ARG A 213 10.65 2.41 -8.57
CA ARG A 213 11.01 1.24 -9.39
C ARG A 213 12.20 0.47 -8.85
N ARG A 214 13.21 1.14 -8.26
CA ARG A 214 14.34 0.44 -7.62
C ARG A 214 13.92 -0.23 -6.31
N ALA A 215 13.09 0.43 -5.52
CA ALA A 215 12.60 -0.05 -4.24
C ALA A 215 11.75 -1.31 -4.40
N VAL A 216 10.89 -1.38 -5.42
CA VAL A 216 10.10 -2.61 -5.66
C VAL A 216 11.00 -3.80 -6.02
N MET A 217 12.16 -3.57 -6.65
CA MET A 217 13.11 -4.65 -6.98
C MET A 217 13.78 -5.28 -5.75
N CYS A 218 13.65 -4.68 -4.57
CA CYS A 218 14.10 -5.30 -3.32
C CYS A 218 13.25 -6.51 -2.94
N PHE A 219 11.98 -6.58 -3.34
CA PHE A 219 11.05 -7.66 -2.99
C PHE A 219 11.23 -8.90 -3.87
N ARG A 220 12.45 -9.44 -3.89
CA ARG A 220 12.82 -10.62 -4.70
C ARG A 220 11.92 -11.82 -4.44
N SER A 221 11.54 -12.03 -3.18
CA SER A 221 10.62 -13.10 -2.78
C SER A 221 9.26 -12.98 -3.46
N GLN A 222 8.81 -11.77 -3.80
CA GLN A 222 7.53 -11.54 -4.48
C GLN A 222 7.66 -11.42 -6.01
N LEU A 223 8.87 -11.15 -6.51
CA LEU A 223 9.16 -10.95 -7.94
C LEU A 223 9.62 -12.22 -8.67
N GLN A 224 10.02 -13.26 -7.94
CA GLN A 224 10.51 -14.51 -8.52
C GLN A 224 9.41 -15.57 -8.49
N ALA A 225 9.37 -16.39 -9.54
CA ALA A 225 8.51 -17.56 -9.56
C ALA A 225 8.99 -18.58 -8.52
N ASP A 226 8.05 -19.25 -7.87
CA ASP A 226 8.38 -20.34 -6.97
C ASP A 226 8.51 -21.65 -7.75
N ALA A 227 9.74 -22.02 -8.08
CA ALA A 227 10.04 -23.24 -8.81
C ALA A 227 9.60 -24.52 -8.09
N SER A 228 9.43 -24.50 -6.76
CA SER A 228 8.99 -25.68 -6.00
C SER A 228 7.50 -25.96 -6.13
N THR A 229 6.69 -24.92 -6.36
CA THR A 229 5.23 -25.04 -6.53
C THR A 229 4.76 -24.80 -7.97
N GLY A 230 5.64 -24.29 -8.83
CA GLY A 230 5.32 -23.87 -10.19
C GLY A 230 4.50 -22.58 -10.26
N LYS A 231 4.32 -21.88 -9.13
CA LYS A 231 3.55 -20.63 -9.08
C LYS A 231 4.33 -19.48 -9.70
N PRO A 232 3.66 -18.58 -10.44
CA PRO A 232 4.28 -17.35 -10.93
C PRO A 232 4.63 -16.40 -9.77
N PRO A 233 5.40 -15.33 -10.02
CA PRO A 233 5.59 -14.25 -9.05
C PRO A 233 4.27 -13.71 -8.51
N VAL A 234 4.26 -13.32 -7.23
CA VAL A 234 3.11 -12.62 -6.62
C VAL A 234 2.93 -11.24 -7.26
N LEU A 235 4.03 -10.53 -7.50
CA LEU A 235 4.04 -9.24 -8.20
C LEU A 235 4.41 -9.48 -9.67
N THR A 236 3.39 -9.53 -10.53
CA THR A 236 3.58 -9.73 -11.97
C THR A 236 4.07 -8.45 -12.66
N ALA A 237 4.64 -8.60 -13.86
CA ALA A 237 5.07 -7.45 -14.66
C ALA A 237 3.91 -6.46 -14.93
N ALA A 238 2.71 -6.98 -15.20
CA ALA A 238 1.51 -6.17 -15.42
C ALA A 238 1.13 -5.32 -14.18
N MET A 239 1.35 -5.83 -12.98
CA MET A 239 1.16 -5.05 -11.76
C MET A 239 2.20 -3.94 -11.60
N LEU A 240 3.46 -4.23 -11.95
CA LEU A 240 4.56 -3.26 -11.82
C LEU A 240 4.47 -2.10 -12.81
N GLU A 241 3.76 -2.26 -13.93
CA GLU A 241 3.48 -1.16 -14.88
C GLU A 241 2.75 0.01 -14.18
N ARG A 242 1.97 -0.25 -13.13
CA ARG A 242 1.27 0.78 -12.35
C ARG A 242 2.24 1.77 -11.69
N LEU A 243 3.47 1.33 -11.41
CA LEU A 243 4.55 2.17 -10.87
C LEU A 243 5.16 3.11 -11.93
N GLU A 244 4.69 3.09 -13.17
CA GLU A 244 5.08 4.04 -14.22
C GLU A 244 4.21 5.30 -14.21
N ARG A 245 3.12 5.35 -13.43
CA ARG A 245 2.30 6.56 -13.29
C ARG A 245 3.13 7.70 -12.67
N PRO A 246 3.07 8.93 -13.22
CA PRO A 246 3.73 10.10 -12.64
C PRO A 246 2.96 10.70 -11.45
N TYR A 247 2.06 9.90 -10.86
CA TYR A 247 1.27 10.21 -9.68
C TYR A 247 0.90 8.92 -8.94
N GLU A 248 0.55 9.04 -7.66
CA GLU A 248 -0.12 8.02 -6.86
C GLU A 248 -1.52 8.50 -6.51
N VAL A 249 -2.49 7.59 -6.44
CA VAL A 249 -3.89 7.97 -6.20
C VAL A 249 -4.23 7.75 -4.75
N LEU A 250 -4.77 8.78 -4.09
CA LEU A 250 -5.37 8.69 -2.76
C LEU A 250 -6.88 8.90 -2.84
N ILE A 251 -7.63 8.34 -1.91
CA ILE A 251 -9.08 8.48 -1.75
C ILE A 251 -9.34 9.08 -0.37
N GLN A 252 -10.29 10.02 -0.27
CA GLN A 252 -10.56 10.81 0.93
C GLN A 252 -11.78 10.35 1.72
#